data_AF-A0A7S9VQM6-F1
#
_entry.id   AF-A0A7S9VQM6-F1
#
_cell.length_a   1.000
_cell.length_b   1.000
_cell.length_c   1.000
_cell.angle_alpha   90.00
_cell.angle_beta   90.00
_cell.angle_gamma   90.00
#
_symmetry.space_group_name_H-M   'P 1'
#
loop_
_entity.id
_entity.type
_entity.pdbx_description
1 polymer ?
#
loop_
_entity_poly.entity_id
_entity_poly.type
_entity_poly.pdbx_seq_one_letter_code
_entity_poly.pdbx_strand_id
1 'polypeptide(L)'
;MSEYAPEDAALLCAVGRLVCAWTMLEQSLEAKIAMMREAMGDVRTVGTRMRPGMAKLMTELRTMVAMRDKRNASALKEISDIERHMQRIDRFRSLIIGGFQQPAPGGFTCRDARNNHTHVSLDHLDAEISSLETVAQRLLAV
;
A
#
# COMPACT_ATOMS: atom_id res chain seq x y z
N MET A 1 14.69 -11.24 -34.78
CA MET A 1 14.10 -12.27 -33.89
C MET A 1 13.62 -11.55 -32.64
N SER A 2 12.37 -11.77 -32.22
CA SER A 2 11.86 -11.14 -31.01
C SER A 2 12.43 -11.89 -29.80
N GLU A 3 13.36 -11.25 -29.09
CA GLU A 3 13.84 -11.63 -27.76
C GLU A 3 12.76 -11.33 -26.70
N TYR A 4 11.54 -11.80 -26.93
CA TYR A 4 10.57 -11.88 -25.84
C TYR A 4 10.94 -13.09 -25.00
N ALA A 5 11.92 -12.89 -24.11
CA ALA A 5 12.35 -13.87 -23.15
C ALA A 5 11.75 -13.47 -21.79
N PRO A 6 10.66 -14.11 -21.34
CA PRO A 6 10.07 -13.86 -20.02
C PRO A 6 10.94 -14.51 -18.93
N GLU A 7 12.24 -14.20 -18.92
CA GLU A 7 13.23 -14.90 -18.09
C GLU A 7 13.05 -14.62 -16.59
N ASP A 8 12.27 -13.60 -16.23
CA ASP A 8 12.09 -13.21 -14.83
C ASP A 8 10.66 -13.45 -14.32
N ALA A 9 10.17 -14.68 -14.44
CA ALA A 9 8.91 -15.09 -13.83
C ALA A 9 8.82 -14.71 -12.34
N ALA A 10 9.95 -14.77 -11.61
CA ALA A 10 10.05 -14.32 -10.23
C ALA A 10 9.80 -12.82 -10.07
N LEU A 11 10.38 -11.96 -10.94
CA LEU A 11 10.13 -10.51 -10.90
C LEU A 11 8.67 -10.19 -11.20
N LEU A 12 8.09 -10.79 -12.24
CA LEU A 12 6.69 -10.57 -12.59
C LEU A 12 5.76 -11.04 -11.47
N CYS A 13 6.07 -12.18 -10.85
CA CYS A 13 5.35 -12.67 -9.68
C CYS A 13 5.46 -11.70 -8.49
N ALA A 14 6.66 -11.18 -8.20
CA ALA A 14 6.88 -10.20 -7.14
C ALA A 14 6.08 -8.91 -7.38
N VAL A 15 6.05 -8.39 -8.61
CA VAL A 15 5.20 -7.24 -8.98
C VAL A 15 3.73 -7.56 -8.73
N GLY A 16 3.25 -8.72 -9.18
CA GLY A 16 1.88 -9.17 -8.93
C GLY A 16 1.56 -9.26 -7.44
N ARG A 17 2.46 -9.83 -6.63
CA ARG A 17 2.34 -9.90 -5.17
C ARG A 17 2.23 -8.51 -4.55
N LEU A 18 3.08 -7.57 -4.93
CA LEU A 18 3.04 -6.18 -4.43
C LEU A 18 1.69 -5.52 -4.72
N VAL A 19 1.22 -5.61 -5.96
CA VAL A 19 -0.06 -4.99 -6.37
C VAL A 19 -1.23 -5.63 -5.64
N CYS A 20 -1.29 -6.97 -5.59
CA CYS A 20 -2.35 -7.69 -4.91
C CYS A 20 -2.35 -7.43 -3.41
N ALA A 21 -1.19 -7.49 -2.74
CA ALA A 21 -1.08 -7.24 -1.30
C ALA A 21 -1.53 -5.83 -0.93
N TRP A 22 -1.15 -4.82 -1.73
CA TRP A 22 -1.60 -3.44 -1.52
C TRP A 22 -3.12 -3.33 -1.62
N THR A 23 -3.70 -3.86 -2.70
CA THR A 23 -5.14 -3.81 -2.90
C THR A 23 -5.89 -4.58 -1.82
N MET A 24 -5.39 -5.76 -1.40
CA MET A 24 -5.96 -6.52 -0.28
C MET A 24 -5.96 -5.71 1.01
N LEU A 25 -4.86 -5.02 1.32
CA LEU A 25 -4.79 -4.15 2.50
C LEU A 25 -5.82 -3.02 2.44
N GLU A 26 -5.99 -2.37 1.28
CA GLU A 26 -7.04 -1.35 1.11
C GLU A 26 -8.44 -1.94 1.42
N GLN A 27 -8.75 -3.15 0.94
CA GLN A 27 -10.05 -3.78 1.23
C GLN A 27 -10.22 -4.15 2.70
N SER A 28 -9.16 -4.71 3.31
CA SER A 28 -9.19 -5.09 4.73
C SER A 28 -9.35 -3.87 5.62
N LEU A 29 -8.69 -2.76 5.28
CA LEU A 29 -8.82 -1.51 6.01
C LEU A 29 -10.21 -0.88 5.82
N GLU A 30 -10.74 -0.89 4.60
CA GLU A 30 -12.12 -0.47 4.30
C GLU A 30 -13.14 -1.26 5.14
N ALA A 31 -13.02 -2.59 5.19
CA ALA A 31 -13.88 -3.44 6.00
C ALA A 31 -13.74 -3.14 7.51
N LYS A 32 -12.52 -2.93 8.00
CA LYS A 32 -12.27 -2.56 9.39
C LYS A 32 -12.94 -1.24 9.78
N ILE A 33 -12.81 -0.23 8.92
CA ILE A 33 -13.43 1.07 9.12
C ILE A 33 -14.96 0.95 9.14
N ALA A 34 -15.53 0.14 8.24
CA ALA A 34 -16.97 -0.13 8.25
C ALA A 34 -17.44 -0.73 9.58
N MET A 35 -16.73 -1.73 10.12
CA MET A 35 -17.03 -2.29 11.45
C MET A 35 -16.93 -1.25 12.57
N MET A 36 -15.95 -0.35 12.52
CA MET A 36 -15.81 0.73 13.50
C MET A 36 -16.98 1.73 13.42
N ARG A 37 -17.45 2.07 12.21
CA ARG A 37 -18.61 2.96 12.01
C ARG A 37 -19.88 2.33 12.57
N GLU A 38 -20.12 1.07 12.26
CA GLU A 38 -21.27 0.32 12.77
C GLU A 38 -21.28 0.29 14.30
N ALA A 39 -20.13 0.04 14.94
CA ALA A 39 -19.99 0.06 16.39
C ALA A 39 -20.27 1.44 17.02
N MET A 40 -20.10 2.52 16.25
CA MET A 40 -20.44 3.89 16.67
C MET A 40 -21.88 4.29 16.34
N GLY A 41 -22.67 3.39 15.74
CA GLY A 41 -24.04 3.66 15.30
C GLY A 41 -24.14 4.46 13.99
N ASP A 42 -23.03 4.64 13.26
CA ASP A 42 -23.04 5.26 11.94
C ASP A 42 -23.28 4.22 10.85
N VAL A 43 -24.55 3.99 10.51
CA VAL A 43 -24.99 2.96 9.54
C VAL A 43 -25.12 3.52 8.12
N ARG A 44 -24.53 4.71 7.84
CA ARG A 44 -24.62 5.30 6.50
C ARG A 44 -23.78 4.50 5.52
N THR A 45 -24.43 3.94 4.49
CA THR A 45 -23.73 3.42 3.31
C THR A 45 -23.11 4.58 2.56
N VAL A 46 -21.79 4.77 2.70
CA VAL A 46 -21.04 5.73 1.88
C VAL A 46 -20.88 5.13 0.48
N GLY A 47 -21.88 5.34 -0.36
CA GLY A 47 -21.86 4.96 -1.77
C GLY A 47 -20.92 5.87 -2.55
N THR A 48 -19.64 5.53 -2.63
CA THR A 48 -18.73 6.19 -3.57
C THR A 48 -18.68 5.40 -4.88
N ARG A 49 -18.85 6.09 -6.01
CA ARG A 49 -18.71 5.50 -7.37
C ARG A 49 -17.32 4.91 -7.62
N MET A 50 -16.31 5.33 -6.85
CA MET A 50 -14.96 4.81 -6.89
C MET A 50 -14.55 4.33 -5.50
N ARG A 51 -13.81 3.22 -5.46
CA ARG A 51 -13.24 2.68 -4.22
C ARG A 51 -12.30 3.72 -3.57
N PRO A 52 -12.38 3.95 -2.26
CA PRO A 52 -11.44 4.85 -1.59
C PRO A 52 -10.02 4.28 -1.67
N GLY A 53 -9.06 5.13 -2.06
CA GLY A 53 -7.63 4.76 -1.99
C GLY A 53 -7.09 4.85 -0.56
N MET A 54 -5.92 4.25 -0.33
CA MET A 54 -5.25 4.18 0.98
C MET A 54 -5.23 5.51 1.76
N ALA A 55 -4.89 6.64 1.12
CA ALA A 55 -4.81 7.94 1.80
C ALA A 55 -6.14 8.35 2.46
N LYS A 56 -7.26 8.10 1.78
CA LYS A 56 -8.60 8.39 2.31
C LYS A 56 -8.94 7.45 3.46
N LEU A 57 -8.63 6.16 3.31
CA LEU A 57 -8.84 5.16 4.35
C LEU A 57 -8.04 5.47 5.63
N MET A 58 -6.76 5.86 5.50
CA MET A 58 -5.92 6.22 6.65
C MET A 58 -6.45 7.47 7.39
N THR A 59 -6.84 8.51 6.63
CA THR A 59 -7.44 9.72 7.20
C THR A 59 -8.69 9.37 8.01
N GLU A 60 -9.49 8.45 7.49
CA GLU A 60 -10.70 8.03 8.14
C GLU A 60 -10.42 7.18 9.40
N LEU A 61 -9.53 6.19 9.31
CA LEU A 61 -9.10 5.40 10.46
C LEU A 61 -8.63 6.32 11.61
N ARG A 62 -7.77 7.28 11.30
CA ARG A 62 -7.27 8.27 12.27
C ARG A 62 -8.42 9.03 12.94
N THR A 63 -9.42 9.44 12.14
CA THR A 63 -10.61 10.15 12.65
C THR A 63 -11.43 9.27 13.58
N MET A 64 -11.67 8.01 13.19
CA MET A 64 -12.42 7.04 14.00
C MET A 64 -11.74 6.74 15.33
N VAL A 65 -10.42 6.55 15.33
CA VAL A 65 -9.64 6.35 16.56
C VAL A 65 -9.68 7.59 17.45
N ALA A 66 -9.49 8.78 16.88
CA ALA A 66 -9.54 10.04 17.64
C ALA A 66 -10.93 10.31 18.26
N MET A 67 -12.01 9.94 17.56
CA MET A 67 -13.37 10.09 18.08
C MET A 67 -13.70 9.08 19.19
N ARG A 68 -13.24 7.83 19.04
CA ARG A 68 -13.49 6.77 20.03
C ARG A 68 -12.78 7.04 21.35
N ASP A 69 -11.53 7.48 21.30
CA ASP A 69 -10.78 7.87 22.50
C ASP A 69 -9.77 8.98 22.20
N LYS A 70 -10.16 10.22 22.52
CA LYS A 70 -9.31 11.40 22.35
C LYS A 70 -8.03 11.35 23.19
N ARG A 71 -7.93 10.46 24.18
CA ARG A 71 -6.76 10.30 25.05
C ARG A 71 -5.84 9.15 24.60
N ASN A 72 -6.20 8.39 23.57
CA ASN A 72 -5.36 7.31 23.04
C ASN A 72 -4.22 7.84 22.15
N ALA A 73 -3.34 8.65 22.75
CA ALA A 73 -2.18 9.24 22.10
C ALA A 73 -1.23 8.18 21.51
N SER A 74 -1.15 6.99 22.13
CA SER A 74 -0.38 5.86 21.64
C SER A 74 -0.88 5.33 20.30
N ALA A 75 -2.19 5.09 20.15
CA ALA A 75 -2.74 4.60 18.89
C ALA A 75 -2.63 5.63 17.77
N LEU A 76 -2.85 6.92 18.07
CA LEU A 76 -2.67 7.99 17.09
C LEU A 76 -1.22 8.13 16.63
N LYS A 77 -0.26 7.95 17.54
CA LYS A 77 1.17 7.91 17.20
C LYS A 77 1.49 6.71 16.30
N GLU A 78 1.00 5.52 16.64
CA GLU A 78 1.20 4.30 15.85
C GLU A 78 0.63 4.46 14.43
N ILE A 79 -0.58 5.04 14.29
CA ILE A 79 -1.16 5.35 12.98
C ILE A 79 -0.25 6.30 12.18
N SER A 80 0.24 7.38 12.78
CA SER A 80 1.14 8.32 12.10
C SER A 80 2.48 7.70 11.70
N ASP A 81 3.00 6.75 12.48
CA ASP A 81 4.19 6.00 12.13
C ASP A 81 3.92 5.08 10.93
N ILE A 82 2.79 4.36 10.96
CA ILE A 82 2.31 3.52 9.85
C ILE A 82 2.09 4.33 8.57
N GLU A 83 1.47 5.51 8.65
CA GLU A 83 1.22 6.39 7.50
C GLU A 83 2.51 6.73 6.76
N ARG A 84 3.61 7.00 7.48
CA ARG A 84 4.91 7.27 6.85
C ARG A 84 5.46 6.07 6.09
N HIS A 85 5.30 4.87 6.63
CA HIS A 85 5.68 3.64 5.93
C HIS A 85 4.80 3.40 4.70
N MET A 86 3.49 3.58 4.82
CA MET A 86 2.55 3.42 3.71
C MET A 86 2.84 4.40 2.56
N GLN A 87 3.15 5.66 2.87
CA GLN A 87 3.55 6.63 1.84
C GLN A 87 4.84 6.25 1.12
N ARG A 88 5.80 5.63 1.83
CA ARG A 88 7.02 5.12 1.19
C ARG A 88 6.70 3.97 0.24
N ILE A 89 5.91 2.99 0.70
CA ILE A 89 5.54 1.82 -0.09
C ILE A 89 4.69 2.23 -1.30
N ASP A 90 3.76 3.18 -1.15
CA ASP A 90 2.94 3.67 -2.26
C ASP A 90 3.78 4.38 -3.34
N ARG A 91 4.80 5.15 -2.94
CA ARG A 91 5.77 5.72 -3.89
C ARG A 91 6.54 4.64 -4.64
N PHE A 92 6.96 3.58 -3.95
CA PHE A 92 7.64 2.46 -4.58
C PHE A 92 6.71 1.70 -5.54
N ARG A 93 5.48 1.39 -5.11
CA ARG A 93 4.44 0.80 -5.97
C ARG A 93 4.17 1.67 -7.21
N SER A 94 4.10 2.98 -7.06
CA SER A 94 3.91 3.93 -8.17
C SER A 94 5.10 3.93 -9.14
N LEU A 95 6.33 3.83 -8.63
CA LEU A 95 7.53 3.66 -9.43
C LEU A 95 7.48 2.38 -10.28
N ILE A 96 6.94 1.30 -9.74
CA ILE A 96 6.78 0.03 -10.46
C ILE A 96 5.67 0.11 -11.51
N ILE A 97 4.47 0.55 -11.12
CA ILE A 97 3.29 0.51 -12.01
C ILE A 97 3.36 1.60 -13.09
N GLY A 98 3.73 2.82 -12.70
CA GLY A 98 3.75 3.97 -13.61
C GLY A 98 5.13 4.32 -14.14
N GLY A 99 6.19 3.95 -13.43
CA GLY A 99 7.56 4.31 -13.79
C GLY A 99 8.31 3.26 -14.62
N PHE A 100 7.79 2.04 -14.78
CA PHE A 100 8.44 0.99 -15.57
C PHE A 100 8.82 1.48 -16.97
N GLN A 101 10.09 1.26 -17.36
CA GLN A 101 10.60 1.59 -18.69
C GLN A 101 10.89 0.33 -19.50
N GLN A 102 11.78 -0.52 -18.96
CA GLN A 102 12.24 -1.73 -19.64
C GLN A 102 12.78 -2.76 -18.65
N PRO A 103 12.80 -4.05 -19.02
CA PRO A 103 13.55 -5.09 -18.29
C PRO A 103 15.04 -4.74 -18.20
N ALA A 104 15.68 -5.20 -17.13
CA ALA A 104 17.12 -5.11 -16.93
C ALA A 104 17.62 -6.38 -16.21
N PRO A 105 18.91 -6.74 -16.29
CA PRO A 105 19.42 -7.92 -15.60
C PRO A 105 19.06 -7.89 -14.10
N GLY A 106 18.34 -8.92 -13.63
CA GLY A 106 17.92 -9.06 -12.22
C GLY A 106 16.86 -8.08 -11.74
N GLY A 107 16.20 -7.34 -12.64
CA GLY A 107 15.26 -6.29 -12.24
C GLY A 107 14.61 -5.51 -13.38
N PHE A 108 14.23 -4.28 -13.05
CA PHE A 108 13.63 -3.33 -13.97
C PHE A 108 14.37 -2.01 -13.95
N THR A 109 14.39 -1.33 -15.09
CA THR A 109 14.68 0.10 -15.11
C THR A 109 13.35 0.85 -15.02
N CYS A 110 13.23 1.69 -14.00
CA CYS A 110 12.08 2.55 -13.76
C CYS A 110 12.49 4.02 -13.81
N ARG A 111 11.51 4.91 -13.98
CA ARG A 111 11.65 6.36 -13.82
C ARG A 111 10.79 6.84 -12.66
N ASP A 112 11.44 7.56 -11.76
CA ASP A 112 10.73 8.18 -10.63
C ASP A 112 9.95 9.44 -11.08
N ALA A 113 9.21 10.04 -10.14
CA ALA A 113 8.43 11.26 -10.40
C ALA A 113 9.31 12.48 -10.75
N ARG A 114 10.62 12.41 -10.52
CA ARG A 114 11.60 13.45 -10.89
C ARG A 114 12.34 13.11 -12.18
N ASN A 115 11.89 12.07 -12.91
CA ASN A 115 12.47 11.57 -14.15
C ASN A 115 13.90 11.01 -13.99
N ASN A 116 14.29 10.62 -12.78
CA ASN A 116 15.55 9.92 -12.55
C ASN A 116 15.39 8.43 -12.87
N HIS A 117 16.43 7.85 -13.49
CA HIS A 117 16.51 6.41 -13.69
C HIS A 117 16.81 5.71 -12.36
N THR A 118 15.98 4.72 -12.04
CA THR A 118 16.12 3.87 -10.85
C THR A 118 16.10 2.42 -11.27
N HIS A 119 17.10 1.65 -10.85
CA HIS A 119 17.05 0.20 -11.01
C HIS A 119 16.32 -0.43 -9.82
N VAL A 120 15.33 -1.26 -10.10
CA VAL A 120 14.59 -2.02 -9.08
C VAL A 120 14.88 -3.49 -9.28
N SER A 121 15.64 -4.08 -8.36
CA SER A 121 15.96 -5.50 -8.35
C SER A 121 14.83 -6.34 -7.75
N LEU A 122 14.92 -7.66 -7.91
CA LEU A 122 14.05 -8.61 -7.20
C LEU A 122 14.14 -8.44 -5.67
N ASP A 123 15.35 -8.30 -5.13
CA ASP A 123 15.56 -8.10 -3.69
C ASP A 123 14.87 -6.82 -3.17
N HIS A 124 14.86 -5.75 -3.97
CA HIS A 124 14.15 -4.52 -3.61
C HIS A 124 12.63 -4.75 -3.58
N LEU A 125 12.07 -5.52 -4.53
CA LEU A 125 10.65 -5.87 -4.53
C LEU A 125 10.29 -6.70 -3.29
N ASP A 126 11.04 -7.76 -3.00
CA ASP A 126 10.77 -8.65 -1.87
C ASP A 126 10.88 -7.93 -0.52
N ALA A 127 11.85 -7.02 -0.38
CA ALA A 127 11.99 -6.18 0.81
C ALA A 127 10.79 -5.24 1.01
N GLU A 128 10.31 -4.59 -0.04
CA GLU A 128 9.15 -3.69 0.05
C GLU A 128 7.83 -4.47 0.25
N ILE A 129 7.71 -5.69 -0.30
CA ILE A 129 6.57 -6.58 -0.01
C ILE A 129 6.57 -7.01 1.46
N SER A 130 7.72 -7.43 2.00
CA SER A 130 7.85 -7.83 3.41
C SER A 130 7.54 -6.66 4.36
N SER A 131 7.97 -5.46 3.99
CA SER A 131 7.64 -4.21 4.69
C SER A 131 6.14 -3.93 4.67
N LEU A 132 5.48 -4.10 3.51
CA LEU A 132 4.03 -3.96 3.37
C LEU A 132 3.27 -4.95 4.26
N GLU A 133 3.66 -6.23 4.27
CA GLU A 133 3.03 -7.26 5.09
C GLU A 133 3.16 -6.93 6.59
N THR A 134 4.34 -6.47 7.03
CA THR A 134 4.58 -6.05 8.41
C THR A 134 3.71 -4.86 8.80
N VAL A 135 3.63 -3.85 7.93
CA VAL A 135 2.82 -2.65 8.20
C VAL A 135 1.34 -2.97 8.16
N ALA A 136 0.90 -3.85 7.26
CA ALA A 136 -0.47 -4.35 7.20
C ALA A 136 -0.89 -5.00 8.52
N GLN A 137 -0.07 -5.89 9.07
CA GLN A 137 -0.33 -6.55 10.34
C GLN A 137 -0.48 -5.54 11.48
N ARG A 138 0.44 -4.57 11.58
CA ARG A 138 0.39 -3.50 12.58
C ARG A 138 -0.88 -2.66 12.45
N LEU A 139 -1.21 -2.23 11.22
CA LEU A 139 -2.37 -1.40 10.94
C LEU A 139 -3.70 -2.10 11.26
N LEU A 140 -3.80 -3.38 10.92
CA LEU A 140 -4.99 -4.17 11.19
C LEU A 140 -5.13 -4.53 12.68
N ALA A 141 -4.08 -4.39 13.48
CA ALA A 141 -4.12 -4.55 14.93
C ALA A 141 -4.54 -3.28 15.73
N VAL A 142 -4.52 -2.09 15.11
CA VAL A 142 -4.90 -0.80 15.76
C VAL A 142 -6.38 -0.68 16.09
#